data_AF-A0A7V9L1T8-F1
#
_entry.id   AF-A0A7V9L1T8-F1
#
_cell.length_a   1.000
_cell.length_b   1.000
_cell.length_c   1.000
_cell.angle_alpha   90.00
_cell.angle_beta   90.00
_cell.angle_gamma   90.00
#
_symmetry.space_group_name_H-M   'P 1'
#
loop_
_entity.id
_entity.type
_entity.pdbx_description
1 polymer ?
#
loop_
_entity_poly.entity_id
_entity_poly.type
_entity_poly.pdbx_seq_one_letter_code
_entity_poly.pdbx_strand_id
1 'polypeptide(L)'
;MTSRMWIVPALLVGGVVAYQLSGCLNKDPDQKLADRFDDLCEIAADNVETPETGVRKLGRYLGSHTDDILGDLGGTIQLIERIDNDDAHDARAQIARERIGKPLRECEQTWMEFFEAVEADPEADALLERGVARLGRTLEIIFGEDKTVDFKHLPVDLMRRFE
;
A
#
# COMPACT_ATOMS: atom_id res chain seq x y z
N MET A 1 31.87 18.84 45.07
CA MET A 1 30.65 18.00 45.21
C MET A 1 29.47 18.95 45.18
N THR A 2 28.48 18.90 44.29
CA THR A 2 28.10 17.96 43.22
C THR A 2 27.26 18.78 42.25
N SER A 3 27.73 18.92 41.02
CA SER A 3 27.15 19.74 39.96
C SER A 3 26.04 18.97 39.22
N ARG A 4 24.85 19.60 39.17
CA ARG A 4 23.83 19.55 38.10
C ARG A 4 24.08 18.49 37.01
N MET A 5 23.55 17.28 37.20
CA MET A 5 23.60 16.22 36.20
C MET A 5 22.32 15.38 36.22
N TRP A 6 21.15 15.99 35.99
CA TRP A 6 19.87 15.26 35.92
C TRP A 6 18.87 15.81 34.89
N ILE A 7 19.25 16.78 34.04
CA ILE A 7 18.29 17.38 33.08
C ILE A 7 18.34 16.72 31.68
N VAL A 8 19.36 15.91 31.37
CA VAL A 8 19.54 15.36 30.02
C VAL A 8 18.66 14.13 29.67
N PRO A 9 18.25 13.22 30.58
CA PRO A 9 17.46 12.05 30.17
C PRO A 9 15.98 12.37 29.86
N ALA A 10 15.45 13.49 30.36
CA ALA A 10 14.02 13.82 30.22
C ALA A 10 13.62 14.28 28.81
N LEU A 11 14.58 14.77 27.99
CA LEU A 11 14.31 15.27 26.64
C LEU A 11 14.19 14.16 25.59
N LEU A 12 14.84 13.01 25.79
CA LEU A 12 14.76 11.88 24.85
C LEU A 12 13.45 11.09 25.00
N VAL A 13 12.86 11.05 26.20
CA VAL A 13 11.53 10.44 26.41
C VAL A 13 10.40 11.41 26.07
N GLY A 14 10.61 12.72 26.30
CA GLY A 14 9.60 13.75 25.99
C GLY A 14 9.34 13.93 24.49
N GLY A 15 10.34 13.73 23.63
CA GLY A 15 10.19 13.86 22.17
C GLY A 15 9.27 12.80 21.55
N VAL A 16 9.32 11.57 22.05
CA VAL A 16 8.48 10.46 21.56
C VAL A 16 7.02 10.63 21.96
N VAL A 17 6.75 11.17 23.16
CA VAL A 17 5.39 11.36 23.66
C VAL A 17 4.71 12.60 23.04
N ALA A 18 5.46 13.67 22.73
CA ALA A 18 4.89 14.85 22.10
C ALA A 18 4.42 14.62 20.64
N TYR A 19 5.05 13.68 19.92
CA TYR A 19 4.62 13.30 18.57
C TYR A 19 3.28 12.53 18.58
N GLN A 20 3.00 11.74 19.63
CA GLN A 20 1.75 10.99 19.76
C GLN A 20 0.54 11.87 20.11
N LEU A 21 0.73 12.98 20.83
CA LEU A 21 -0.37 13.86 21.27
C LEU A 21 -0.82 14.90 20.25
N SER A 22 -0.09 15.06 19.13
CA SER A 22 -0.53 15.85 17.97
C SER A 22 -1.19 15.00 16.87
N GLY A 23 -1.26 13.67 17.07
CA GLY A 23 -1.63 12.66 16.08
C GLY A 23 -3.13 12.38 15.88
N CYS A 24 -4.06 13.12 16.52
CA CYS A 24 -5.49 12.90 16.28
C CYS A 24 -6.01 13.52 14.96
N LEU A 25 -5.16 14.24 14.20
CA LEU A 25 -5.57 14.89 12.94
C LEU A 25 -4.79 14.44 11.70
N ASN A 26 -3.66 13.74 11.85
CA ASN A 26 -2.90 13.21 10.72
C ASN A 26 -2.49 11.77 10.98
N LYS A 27 -3.06 10.83 10.22
CA LYS A 27 -2.63 9.43 10.21
C LYS A 27 -1.18 9.32 9.70
N ASP A 28 -0.42 8.38 10.26
CA ASP A 28 0.89 8.00 9.72
C ASP A 28 0.75 7.50 8.27
N PRO A 29 1.78 7.67 7.41
CA PRO A 29 1.71 7.28 6.01
C PRO A 29 1.39 5.79 5.79
N ASP A 30 1.89 4.89 6.63
CA ASP A 30 1.57 3.45 6.57
C ASP A 30 0.12 3.16 6.94
N GLN A 31 -0.46 3.95 7.84
CA GLN A 31 -1.88 3.84 8.18
C GLN A 31 -2.76 4.36 7.04
N LYS A 32 -2.37 5.47 6.38
CA LYS A 32 -3.09 5.96 5.19
C LYS A 32 -3.03 4.92 4.07
N LEU A 33 -1.85 4.35 3.83
CA LEU A 33 -1.67 3.28 2.85
C LEU A 33 -2.54 2.05 3.18
N ALA A 34 -2.61 1.67 4.46
CA ALA A 34 -3.50 0.60 4.91
C ALA A 34 -4.98 0.92 4.61
N ASP A 35 -5.44 2.14 4.91
CA ASP A 35 -6.81 2.57 4.59
C ASP A 35 -7.07 2.50 3.07
N ARG A 36 -6.08 2.83 2.23
CA ARG A 36 -6.21 2.70 0.77
C ARG A 36 -6.35 1.25 0.32
N PHE A 37 -5.73 0.30 1.02
CA PHE A 37 -5.93 -1.13 0.76
C PHE A 37 -7.31 -1.61 1.23
N ASP A 38 -7.86 -1.06 2.31
CA ASP A 38 -9.25 -1.30 2.71
C ASP A 38 -10.23 -0.82 1.61
N ASP A 39 -10.05 0.40 1.10
CA ASP A 39 -10.88 0.95 0.01
C ASP A 39 -10.83 0.05 -1.25
N LEU A 40 -9.64 -0.45 -1.60
CA LEU A 40 -9.45 -1.38 -2.71
C LEU A 40 -10.14 -2.72 -2.46
N CYS A 41 -10.11 -3.20 -1.21
CA CYS A 41 -10.81 -4.40 -0.80
C CYS A 41 -12.32 -4.27 -0.92
N GLU A 42 -12.88 -3.14 -0.46
CA GLU A 42 -14.31 -2.85 -0.56
C GLU A 42 -14.77 -2.85 -2.03
N ILE A 43 -13.95 -2.29 -2.94
CA ILE A 43 -14.22 -2.37 -4.38
C ILE A 43 -14.29 -3.82 -4.88
N ALA A 44 -13.37 -4.69 -4.45
CA ALA A 44 -13.40 -6.10 -4.84
C ALA A 44 -14.65 -6.80 -4.28
N ALA A 45 -14.90 -6.67 -2.97
CA ALA A 45 -16.02 -7.27 -2.26
C ALA A 45 -17.37 -6.91 -2.89
N ASP A 46 -17.58 -5.63 -3.17
CA ASP A 46 -18.86 -5.11 -3.69
C ASP A 46 -19.14 -5.52 -5.14
N ASN A 47 -18.18 -6.09 -5.86
CA ASN A 47 -18.28 -6.28 -7.31
C ASN A 47 -17.93 -7.70 -7.77
N VAL A 48 -17.91 -8.68 -6.87
CA VAL A 48 -17.80 -10.12 -7.24
C VAL A 48 -18.93 -10.53 -8.18
N GLU A 49 -20.17 -10.10 -7.91
CA GLU A 49 -21.33 -10.42 -8.76
C GLU A 49 -21.45 -9.51 -10.00
N THR A 50 -20.67 -8.42 -10.06
CA THR A 50 -20.69 -7.45 -11.17
C THR A 50 -19.26 -7.08 -11.61
N PRO A 51 -18.47 -8.08 -12.08
CA PRO A 51 -17.02 -7.93 -12.26
C PRO A 51 -16.66 -6.81 -13.24
N GLU A 52 -17.45 -6.59 -14.31
CA GLU A 52 -17.24 -5.48 -15.24
C GLU A 52 -17.27 -4.10 -14.54
N THR A 53 -18.23 -3.92 -13.63
CA THR A 53 -18.35 -2.69 -12.83
C THR A 53 -17.17 -2.58 -11.86
N GLY A 54 -16.77 -3.70 -11.24
CA GLY A 54 -15.61 -3.78 -10.37
C GLY A 54 -14.33 -3.33 -11.05
N VAL A 55 -14.00 -3.87 -12.23
CA VAL A 55 -12.78 -3.49 -12.98
C VAL A 55 -12.78 -2.00 -13.31
N ARG A 56 -13.93 -1.44 -13.72
CA ARG A 56 -14.06 0.01 -14.00
C ARG A 56 -13.90 0.86 -12.74
N LYS A 57 -14.42 0.43 -11.59
CA LYS A 57 -14.26 1.13 -10.30
C LYS A 57 -12.80 1.06 -9.85
N LEU A 58 -12.20 -0.12 -9.88
CA LEU A 58 -10.80 -0.36 -9.54
C LEU A 58 -9.86 0.53 -10.37
N GLY A 59 -10.02 0.54 -11.69
CA GLY A 59 -9.22 1.39 -12.57
C GLY A 59 -9.39 2.88 -12.31
N ARG A 60 -10.62 3.35 -12.03
CA ARG A 60 -10.87 4.76 -11.67
C ARG A 60 -10.25 5.13 -10.33
N TYR A 61 -10.39 4.26 -9.34
CA TYR A 61 -9.83 4.47 -8.01
C TYR A 61 -8.31 4.57 -8.09
N LEU A 62 -7.65 3.58 -8.71
CA LEU A 62 -6.21 3.58 -8.91
C LEU A 62 -5.78 4.81 -9.70
N GLY A 63 -6.43 5.14 -10.81
CA GLY A 63 -6.09 6.32 -11.61
C GLY A 63 -6.21 7.65 -10.84
N SER A 64 -7.10 7.73 -9.84
CA SER A 64 -7.31 8.94 -9.04
C SER A 64 -6.41 9.01 -7.81
N HIS A 65 -5.92 7.87 -7.32
CA HIS A 65 -5.18 7.78 -6.05
C HIS A 65 -3.76 7.22 -6.22
N THR A 66 -3.26 7.01 -7.44
CA THR A 66 -1.90 6.49 -7.66
C THR A 66 -0.85 7.37 -6.98
N ASP A 67 -0.96 8.69 -7.12
CA ASP A 67 0.00 9.63 -6.50
C ASP A 67 -0.05 9.57 -4.97
N ASP A 68 -1.24 9.44 -4.39
CA ASP A 68 -1.41 9.26 -2.94
C ASP A 68 -0.81 7.94 -2.46
N ILE A 69 -1.11 6.83 -3.13
CA ILE A 69 -0.62 5.49 -2.76
C ILE A 69 0.92 5.46 -2.81
N LEU A 70 1.51 5.97 -3.90
CA LEU A 70 2.96 6.04 -4.05
C LEU A 70 3.58 7.03 -3.06
N GLY A 71 2.90 8.14 -2.78
CA GLY A 71 3.31 9.13 -1.79
C GLY A 71 3.31 8.57 -0.36
N ASP A 72 2.27 7.83 0.03
CA ASP A 72 2.15 7.20 1.34
C ASP A 72 3.13 6.03 1.49
N LEU A 73 3.37 5.24 0.43
CA LEU A 73 4.42 4.22 0.42
C LEU A 73 5.81 4.85 0.59
N GLY A 74 6.14 5.87 -0.21
CA GLY A 74 7.40 6.59 -0.11
C GLY A 74 7.58 7.29 1.25
N GLY A 75 6.50 7.86 1.78
CA GLY A 75 6.47 8.46 3.12
C GLY A 75 6.69 7.44 4.23
N THR A 76 6.15 6.22 4.08
CA THR A 76 6.37 5.11 5.02
C THR A 76 7.84 4.71 5.05
N ILE A 77 8.43 4.48 3.88
CA ILE A 77 9.85 4.11 3.76
C ILE A 77 10.71 5.23 4.35
N GLN A 78 10.48 6.48 3.96
CA GLN A 78 11.22 7.62 4.48
C GLN A 78 11.11 7.75 6.02
N LEU A 79 9.94 7.46 6.60
CA LEU A 79 9.74 7.52 8.04
C LEU A 79 10.56 6.44 8.78
N ILE A 80 10.65 5.24 8.21
CA ILE A 80 11.45 4.13 8.74
C ILE A 80 12.95 4.45 8.62
N GLU A 81 13.42 4.79 7.42
CA GLU A 81 14.83 4.97 7.09
C GLU A 81 15.50 6.19 7.77
N ARG A 82 14.70 7.12 8.30
CA ARG A 82 15.21 8.27 9.08
C ARG A 82 15.62 7.91 10.51
N ILE A 83 15.37 6.67 10.95
CA ILE A 83 15.66 6.23 12.31
C ILE A 83 17.09 5.70 12.36
N ASP A 84 18.00 6.43 13.01
CA ASP A 84 19.43 6.07 13.10
C ASP A 84 19.72 4.83 13.97
N ASN A 85 18.79 4.43 14.84
CA ASN A 85 18.96 3.28 15.73
C ASN A 85 18.31 2.04 15.11
N ASP A 86 19.12 1.02 14.82
CA ASP A 86 18.69 -0.20 14.15
C ASP A 86 17.50 -0.91 14.84
N ASP A 87 17.53 -1.04 16.18
CA ASP A 87 16.43 -1.69 16.91
C ASP A 87 15.11 -0.91 16.78
N ALA A 88 15.16 0.43 16.84
CA ALA A 88 14.01 1.29 16.68
C ALA A 88 13.51 1.34 15.23
N HIS A 89 14.44 1.30 14.27
CA HIS A 89 14.16 1.17 12.84
C HIS A 89 13.35 -0.11 12.57
N ASP A 90 13.85 -1.25 13.05
CA ASP A 90 13.21 -2.55 12.85
C ASP A 90 11.85 -2.63 13.55
N ALA A 91 11.73 -2.08 14.76
CA ALA A 91 10.45 -1.99 15.45
C ALA A 91 9.42 -1.17 14.65
N ARG A 92 9.85 -0.06 14.04
CA ARG A 92 8.96 0.78 13.21
C ARG A 92 8.56 0.08 11.90
N ALA A 93 9.49 -0.65 11.29
CA ALA A 93 9.24 -1.45 10.10
C ALA A 93 8.24 -2.59 10.38
N GLN A 94 8.32 -3.24 11.54
CA GLN A 94 7.34 -4.24 11.97
C GLN A 94 5.94 -3.64 12.12
N ILE A 95 5.81 -2.45 12.73
CA ILE A 95 4.53 -1.74 12.82
C ILE A 95 3.96 -1.43 11.44
N ALA A 96 4.79 -0.95 10.50
CA ALA A 96 4.35 -0.67 9.13
C ALA A 96 3.89 -1.94 8.42
N ARG A 97 4.66 -3.03 8.54
CA ARG A 97 4.30 -4.35 8.01
C ARG A 97 2.97 -4.83 8.55
N GLU A 98 2.73 -4.72 9.85
CA GLU A 98 1.47 -5.14 10.46
C GLU A 98 0.29 -4.32 9.96
N ARG A 99 0.42 -2.99 9.93
CA ARG A 99 -0.64 -2.08 9.46
C ARG A 99 -0.97 -2.30 8.00
N ILE A 100 0.04 -2.37 7.13
CA ILE A 100 -0.15 -2.55 5.68
C ILE A 100 -0.58 -3.99 5.36
N GLY A 101 0.03 -4.98 6.01
CA GLY A 101 -0.20 -6.39 5.72
C GLY A 101 -1.51 -6.94 6.30
N LYS A 102 -2.11 -6.28 7.29
CA LYS A 102 -3.41 -6.69 7.84
C LYS A 102 -4.54 -6.62 6.79
N PRO A 103 -4.86 -5.48 6.17
CA PRO A 103 -5.96 -5.39 5.20
C PRO A 103 -5.73 -6.29 3.98
N LEU A 104 -4.48 -6.44 3.54
CA LEU A 104 -4.14 -7.34 2.43
C LEU A 104 -4.46 -8.80 2.73
N ARG A 105 -4.11 -9.29 3.93
CA ARG A 105 -4.41 -10.66 4.34
C ARG A 105 -5.90 -10.88 4.60
N GLU A 106 -6.56 -9.92 5.24
CA GLU A 106 -8.01 -9.99 5.48
C GLU A 106 -8.80 -10.00 4.17
N CYS A 107 -8.27 -9.38 3.12
CA CYS A 107 -8.92 -9.30 1.81
C CYS A 107 -8.49 -10.38 0.80
N GLU A 108 -7.53 -11.24 1.14
CA GLU A 108 -6.90 -12.16 0.17
C GLU A 108 -7.94 -13.05 -0.55
N GLN A 109 -8.84 -13.67 0.22
CA GLN A 109 -9.91 -14.50 -0.33
C GLN A 109 -10.87 -13.71 -1.24
N THR A 110 -11.24 -12.50 -0.83
CA THR A 110 -12.11 -11.62 -1.61
C THR A 110 -11.48 -11.20 -2.93
N TRP A 111 -10.17 -10.92 -2.94
CA TRP A 111 -9.44 -10.65 -4.17
C TRP A 111 -9.42 -11.85 -5.11
N MET A 112 -9.19 -13.06 -4.58
CA MET A 112 -9.24 -14.28 -5.39
C MET A 112 -10.62 -14.46 -6.02
N GLU A 113 -11.70 -14.36 -5.24
CA GLU A 113 -13.07 -14.47 -5.74
C GLU A 113 -13.40 -13.41 -6.79
N PHE A 114 -12.99 -12.17 -6.56
CA PHE A 114 -13.19 -11.09 -7.52
C PHE A 114 -12.44 -11.33 -8.83
N PHE A 115 -11.18 -11.75 -8.78
CA PHE A 115 -10.42 -12.03 -10.01
C PHE A 115 -10.91 -13.28 -10.74
N GLU A 116 -11.33 -14.33 -10.03
CA GLU A 116 -12.01 -15.48 -10.64
C GLU A 116 -13.31 -15.05 -11.36
N ALA A 117 -14.09 -14.15 -10.75
CA ALA A 117 -15.28 -13.58 -11.39
C ALA A 117 -14.94 -12.72 -12.61
N VAL A 118 -13.83 -11.97 -12.59
CA VAL A 118 -13.34 -11.20 -13.74
C VAL A 118 -12.91 -12.14 -14.87
N GLU A 119 -12.14 -13.19 -14.58
CA GLU A 119 -11.69 -14.18 -15.58
C GLU A 119 -12.88 -14.93 -16.22
N ALA A 120 -13.94 -15.17 -15.46
CA ALA A 120 -15.15 -15.82 -15.95
C ALA A 120 -16.05 -14.91 -16.81
N ASP A 121 -15.88 -13.59 -16.75
CA ASP A 121 -16.65 -12.59 -17.50
C ASP A 121 -15.81 -12.01 -18.67
N PRO A 122 -16.14 -12.35 -19.94
CA PRO A 122 -15.36 -11.90 -21.10
C PRO A 122 -15.26 -10.38 -21.27
N GLU A 123 -16.26 -9.63 -20.81
CA GLU A 123 -16.24 -8.17 -20.92
C GLU A 123 -15.35 -7.54 -19.84
N ALA A 124 -15.43 -8.08 -18.61
CA ALA A 124 -14.58 -7.67 -17.50
C ALA A 124 -13.10 -7.98 -17.76
N ASP A 125 -12.80 -9.20 -18.21
CA ASP A 125 -11.45 -9.62 -18.57
C ASP A 125 -10.85 -8.73 -19.67
N ALA A 126 -11.59 -8.51 -20.76
CA ALA A 126 -11.15 -7.63 -21.85
C ALA A 126 -10.97 -6.16 -21.40
N LEU A 127 -11.67 -5.71 -20.36
CA LEU A 127 -11.43 -4.39 -19.75
C LEU A 127 -10.13 -4.37 -18.95
N LEU A 128 -9.88 -5.41 -18.14
CA LEU A 128 -8.67 -5.55 -17.35
C LEU A 128 -7.43 -5.63 -18.25
N GLU A 129 -7.45 -6.52 -19.25
CA GLU A 129 -6.35 -6.69 -20.22
C GLU A 129 -6.01 -5.37 -20.94
N ARG A 130 -7.03 -4.64 -21.42
CA ARG A 130 -6.83 -3.34 -22.07
C ARG A 130 -6.25 -2.31 -21.11
N GLY A 131 -6.69 -2.32 -19.86
CA GLY A 131 -6.15 -1.47 -18.80
C GLY A 131 -4.66 -1.71 -18.57
N VAL A 132 -4.29 -2.98 -18.35
CA VAL A 132 -2.90 -3.41 -18.14
C VAL A 132 -2.03 -3.11 -19.36
N ALA A 133 -2.48 -3.45 -20.57
CA ALA A 133 -1.74 -3.16 -21.81
C ALA A 133 -1.53 -1.66 -22.02
N ARG A 134 -2.51 -0.83 -21.65
CA ARG A 134 -2.38 0.63 -21.71
C ARG A 134 -1.35 1.14 -20.70
N LEU A 135 -1.36 0.64 -19.47
CA LEU A 135 -0.36 0.98 -18.46
C LEU A 135 1.05 0.56 -18.91
N GLY A 136 1.21 -0.66 -19.42
CA GLY A 136 2.47 -1.15 -19.98
C GLY A 136 3.04 -0.21 -21.04
N ARG A 137 2.22 0.19 -22.03
CA ARG A 137 2.63 1.19 -23.04
C ARG A 137 3.03 2.53 -22.43
N THR A 138 2.32 3.02 -21.42
CA THR A 138 2.70 4.26 -20.73
C THR A 138 4.10 4.14 -20.11
N LEU A 139 4.39 3.01 -19.46
CA LEU A 139 5.68 2.77 -18.83
C LEU A 139 6.80 2.59 -19.87
N GLU A 140 6.54 1.89 -20.97
CA GLU A 140 7.47 1.78 -22.11
C GLU A 140 7.80 3.17 -22.68
N ILE A 141 6.81 4.06 -22.83
CA ILE A 141 7.04 5.42 -23.30
C ILE A 141 7.91 6.22 -22.32
N ILE A 142 7.68 6.07 -21.01
CA ILE A 142 8.42 6.81 -19.98
C ILE A 142 9.84 6.30 -19.80
N PHE A 143 10.05 4.97 -19.81
CA PHE A 143 11.31 4.33 -19.41
C PHE A 143 12.09 3.67 -20.54
N GLY A 144 11.52 3.57 -21.75
CA GLY A 144 12.12 2.93 -22.92
C GLY A 144 11.79 1.43 -23.05
N GLU A 145 11.89 0.91 -24.28
CA GLU A 145 11.50 -0.47 -24.66
C GLU A 145 12.31 -1.58 -23.98
N ASP A 146 13.51 -1.27 -23.46
CA ASP A 146 14.45 -2.26 -22.88
C ASP A 146 14.20 -2.52 -21.37
N LYS A 147 13.11 -1.96 -20.83
CA LYS A 147 12.74 -1.99 -19.40
C LYS A 147 11.32 -2.55 -19.19
N THR A 148 10.84 -3.43 -20.08
CA THR A 148 9.49 -4.00 -19.99
C THR A 148 9.29 -4.69 -18.64
N VAL A 149 8.42 -4.09 -17.81
CA VAL A 149 7.79 -4.80 -16.71
C VAL A 149 6.74 -5.69 -17.36
N ASP A 150 6.98 -7.01 -17.39
CA ASP A 150 6.00 -7.95 -17.93
C ASP A 150 4.82 -8.12 -16.96
N PHE A 151 3.79 -7.30 -17.16
CA PHE A 151 2.56 -7.34 -16.36
C PHE A 151 1.68 -8.55 -16.65
N LYS A 152 1.93 -9.34 -17.71
CA LYS A 152 1.12 -10.52 -18.01
C LYS A 152 1.30 -11.64 -16.98
N HIS A 153 2.35 -11.57 -16.17
CA HIS A 153 2.64 -12.52 -15.10
C HIS A 153 2.24 -11.99 -13.70
N LEU A 154 1.58 -10.83 -13.61
CA LEU A 154 1.39 -10.10 -12.37
C LEU A 154 0.09 -10.32 -11.53
N PRO A 155 -0.82 -11.28 -11.78
CA PRO A 155 -1.89 -11.55 -10.79
C PRO A 155 -1.61 -12.71 -9.82
N VAL A 156 -0.92 -13.78 -10.23
CA VAL A 156 -0.94 -15.05 -9.45
C VAL A 156 0.30 -15.26 -8.57
N ASP A 157 1.48 -14.86 -9.04
CA ASP A 157 2.74 -15.10 -8.31
C ASP A 157 2.98 -14.12 -7.15
N LEU A 158 2.31 -12.97 -7.15
CA LEU A 158 2.47 -11.97 -6.09
C LEU A 158 1.70 -12.38 -4.81
N MET A 159 0.57 -13.08 -4.94
CA MET A 159 -0.21 -13.58 -3.80
C MET A 159 0.41 -14.85 -3.19
N ARG A 160 0.97 -15.76 -4.01
CA ARG A 160 1.66 -16.98 -3.53
C ARG A 160 2.91 -16.75 -2.67
N ARG A 161 3.47 -15.52 -2.67
CA ARG A 161 4.69 -15.20 -1.89
C ARG A 161 4.42 -14.68 -0.49
N PHE A 162 3.15 -14.55 -0.08
CA PHE A 162 2.77 -14.14 1.27
C PHE A 162 2.42 -15.32 2.21
N GLU A 163 2.54 -16.57 1.72
CA GLU A 163 2.50 -17.81 2.53
C GLU A 163 3.80 -18.07 3.32
#